data_AF-G0WPD4-F1
#
_entry.id   AF-G0WPD4-F1
#
_cell.length_a   1.000
_cell.length_b   1.000
_cell.length_c   1.000
_cell.angle_alpha   90.00
_cell.angle_beta   90.00
_cell.angle_gamma   90.00
#
_symmetry.space_group_name_H-M   'P 1'
#
loop_
_entity.id
_entity.type
_entity.pdbx_description
1 polymer ?
#
loop_
_entity_poly.entity_id
_entity_poly.type
_entity_poly.pdbx_seq_one_letter_code
_entity_poly.pdbx_strand_id
1 'polypeptide(L)'
;MYNECTSIRRSIMEAYSNIKAYRSVGLDIKGYKEAETSRGLAWSCKVYLHKKMLGLVSNNGDGGMTRVEIDSAQQTNLVAQLKAHGYQLQLTFQGHAMDEPTEAPEWLDMAITQMIDEVAQLRRLKRLGKTHLIVLQHSNSPEFSFYKAPPSDTSIARIRRQLGADLACIMNAEITAL
;
A
#
# COMPACT_ATOMS: atom_id res chain seq x y z
N MET A 1 -1.34 -14.88 -22.75
CA MET A 1 -0.12 -14.26 -22.17
C MET A 1 -0.26 -12.76 -21.83
N TYR A 2 -1.46 -12.16 -21.88
CA TYR A 2 -1.67 -10.73 -21.56
C TYR A 2 -2.17 -10.44 -20.12
N ASN A 3 -2.58 -11.45 -19.35
CA ASN A 3 -3.29 -11.24 -18.08
C ASN A 3 -2.38 -10.93 -16.87
N GLU A 4 -1.13 -11.40 -16.87
CA GLU A 4 -0.23 -11.19 -15.72
C GLU A 4 0.28 -9.74 -15.65
N CYS A 5 0.55 -9.11 -16.79
CA CYS A 5 1.07 -7.74 -16.82
C CYS A 5 0.02 -6.71 -16.38
N THR A 6 -1.25 -6.92 -16.72
CA THR A 6 -2.38 -6.07 -16.27
C THR A 6 -2.69 -6.28 -14.78
N SER A 7 -2.63 -7.52 -14.30
CA SER A 7 -2.87 -7.85 -12.88
C SER A 7 -1.85 -7.17 -11.94
N ILE A 8 -0.56 -7.23 -12.30
CA ILE A 8 0.51 -6.58 -11.53
C ILE A 8 0.33 -5.05 -11.51
N ARG A 9 -0.08 -4.44 -12.64
CA ARG A 9 -0.28 -2.98 -12.73
C ARG A 9 -1.47 -2.47 -11.93
N ARG A 10 -2.58 -3.23 -11.93
CA ARG A 10 -3.76 -2.92 -11.11
C ARG A 10 -3.43 -2.98 -9.62
N SER A 11 -2.72 -4.00 -9.19
CA SER A 11 -2.29 -4.17 -7.78
C SER A 11 -1.44 -2.99 -7.27
N ILE A 12 -0.55 -2.43 -8.11
CA ILE A 12 0.29 -1.27 -7.71
C ILE A 12 -0.56 0.00 -7.53
N MET A 13 -1.58 0.21 -8.37
CA MET A 13 -2.48 1.37 -8.26
C MET A 13 -3.38 1.30 -7.03
N GLU A 14 -3.87 0.11 -6.70
CA GLU A 14 -4.66 -0.15 -5.49
C GLU A 14 -3.80 0.09 -4.24
N ALA A 15 -2.61 -0.50 -4.17
CA ALA A 15 -1.67 -0.28 -3.07
C ALA A 15 -1.32 1.21 -2.93
N TYR A 16 -1.05 1.91 -4.02
CA TYR A 16 -0.78 3.35 -3.98
C TYR A 16 -1.97 4.17 -3.44
N SER A 17 -3.20 3.83 -3.82
CA SER A 17 -4.41 4.52 -3.35
C SER A 17 -4.66 4.28 -1.86
N ASN A 18 -4.50 3.04 -1.40
CA ASN A 18 -4.59 2.68 0.02
C ASN A 18 -3.51 3.36 0.87
N ILE A 19 -2.29 3.49 0.35
CA ILE A 19 -1.23 4.23 1.02
C ILE A 19 -1.61 5.69 1.22
N LYS A 20 -2.17 6.33 0.19
CA LYS A 20 -2.69 7.69 0.32
C LYS A 20 -3.80 7.76 1.37
N ALA A 21 -4.72 6.79 1.39
CA ALA A 21 -5.81 6.75 2.35
C ALA A 21 -5.28 6.70 3.80
N TYR A 22 -4.43 5.73 4.15
CA TYR A 22 -3.95 5.62 5.53
C TYR A 22 -2.98 6.75 5.93
N ARG A 23 -2.19 7.27 4.99
CA ARG A 23 -1.33 8.45 5.24
C ARG A 23 -2.16 9.71 5.50
N SER A 24 -3.32 9.86 4.86
CA SER A 24 -4.23 11.00 5.06
C SER A 24 -4.86 11.00 6.46
N VAL A 25 -5.09 9.81 7.02
CA VAL A 25 -5.48 9.62 8.44
C VAL A 25 -4.31 9.92 9.40
N GLY A 26 -3.09 10.09 8.89
CA GLY A 26 -1.89 10.27 9.69
C GLY A 26 -1.36 8.97 10.28
N LEU A 27 -1.78 7.82 9.75
CA LEU A 27 -1.29 6.51 10.13
C LEU A 27 0.09 6.23 9.50
N ASP A 28 0.95 5.57 10.26
CA ASP A 28 2.26 5.11 9.78
C ASP A 28 2.61 3.77 10.42
N ILE A 29 3.12 2.84 9.61
CA ILE A 29 3.58 1.53 10.07
C ILE A 29 5.10 1.48 10.01
N LYS A 30 5.72 1.17 11.15
CA LYS A 30 7.19 1.16 11.31
C LYS A 30 7.68 -0.08 12.01
N GLY A 31 8.98 -0.32 11.85
CA GLY A 31 9.67 -1.37 12.59
C GLY A 31 9.16 -2.78 12.28
N TYR A 32 8.65 -3.00 11.06
CA TYR A 32 8.28 -4.33 10.60
C TYR A 32 9.49 -5.28 10.73
N LYS A 33 9.27 -6.41 11.38
CA LYS A 33 10.21 -7.51 11.54
C LYS A 33 9.46 -8.80 11.29
N GLU A 34 10.11 -9.75 10.63
CA GLU A 34 9.57 -11.07 10.39
C GLU A 34 10.63 -12.14 10.65
N ALA A 35 10.19 -13.34 11.01
CA ALA A 35 11.02 -14.52 11.20
C ALA A 35 10.22 -15.78 10.87
N GLU A 36 10.83 -16.69 10.12
CA GLU A 36 10.27 -18.02 9.91
C GLU A 36 10.33 -18.83 11.21
N THR A 37 9.24 -19.51 11.53
CA THR A 37 9.13 -20.46 12.64
C THR A 37 8.80 -21.84 12.09
N SER A 38 8.86 -22.87 12.94
CA SER A 38 8.47 -24.23 12.55
C SER A 38 6.99 -24.39 12.19
N ARG A 39 6.15 -23.36 12.45
CA ARG A 39 4.69 -23.41 12.26
C ARG A 39 4.14 -22.31 11.35
N GLY A 40 4.98 -21.38 10.88
CA GLY A 40 4.54 -20.24 10.09
C GLY A 40 5.44 -19.02 10.23
N LEU A 41 4.94 -17.86 9.79
CA LEU A 41 5.67 -16.60 9.81
C LEU A 41 5.33 -15.79 11.07
N ALA A 42 6.31 -15.62 11.96
CA ALA A 42 6.19 -14.65 13.04
C ALA A 42 6.51 -13.26 12.52
N TRP A 43 5.71 -12.26 12.88
CA TRP A 43 5.95 -10.88 12.48
C TRP A 43 5.48 -9.88 13.54
N SER A 44 6.04 -8.68 13.48
CA SER A 44 5.60 -7.57 14.34
C SER A 44 5.81 -6.23 13.66
N CYS A 45 4.97 -5.26 13.97
CA CYS A 45 5.10 -3.87 13.54
C CYS A 45 4.56 -2.91 14.59
N LYS A 46 5.02 -1.66 14.53
CA LYS A 46 4.53 -0.56 15.38
C LYS A 46 3.60 0.32 14.57
N VAL A 47 2.43 0.58 15.10
CA VAL A 47 1.43 1.47 14.52
C VAL A 47 1.56 2.84 15.16
N TYR A 48 1.66 3.88 14.33
CA TYR A 48 1.72 5.27 14.77
C TYR A 48 0.55 6.04 14.19
N LEU A 49 -0.08 6.90 15.00
CA LEU A 49 -1.08 7.86 14.56
C LEU A 49 -0.57 9.28 14.86
N HIS A 50 -0.51 10.14 13.85
CA HIS A 50 0.04 11.49 13.93
C HIS A 50 1.41 11.54 14.63
N LYS A 51 2.31 10.59 14.28
CA LYS A 51 3.65 10.41 14.85
C LYS A 51 3.71 9.94 16.31
N LYS A 52 2.58 9.71 16.97
CA LYS A 52 2.51 9.08 18.30
C LYS A 52 2.33 7.57 18.15
N MET A 53 3.10 6.77 18.89
CA MET A 53 2.92 5.31 18.87
C MET A 53 1.56 4.97 19.48
N LEU A 54 0.74 4.27 18.71
CA LEU A 54 -0.58 3.80 19.12
C LEU A 54 -0.47 2.44 19.82
N GLY A 55 0.30 1.53 19.23
CA GLY A 55 0.47 0.18 19.76
C GLY A 55 1.41 -0.68 18.93
N LEU A 56 1.69 -1.88 19.43
CA LEU A 56 2.36 -2.95 18.71
C LEU A 56 1.30 -3.89 18.12
N VAL A 57 1.53 -4.36 16.91
CA VAL A 57 0.78 -5.47 16.32
C VAL A 57 1.75 -6.58 15.98
N SER A 58 1.42 -7.82 16.34
CA SER A 58 2.31 -8.95 16.15
C SER A 58 1.57 -10.27 15.99
N ASN A 59 2.09 -11.14 15.14
CA ASN A 59 1.71 -12.53 15.05
C ASN A 59 2.91 -13.41 15.43
N ASN A 60 2.67 -14.44 16.23
CA ASN A 60 3.73 -15.30 16.76
C ASN A 60 4.16 -16.40 15.79
N GLY A 61 3.49 -16.54 14.64
CA GLY A 61 3.81 -17.54 13.62
C GLY A 61 3.42 -18.97 13.99
N ASP A 62 2.68 -19.16 15.09
CA ASP A 62 2.23 -20.47 15.57
C ASP A 62 0.86 -20.90 15.00
N GLY A 63 0.31 -20.11 14.07
CA GLY A 63 -1.05 -20.26 13.54
C GLY A 63 -2.12 -19.60 14.43
N GLY A 64 -1.73 -18.91 15.50
CA GLY A 64 -2.62 -18.15 16.37
C GLY A 64 -3.06 -16.79 15.79
N MET A 65 -3.99 -16.17 16.51
CA MET A 65 -4.51 -14.83 16.18
C MET A 65 -3.43 -13.76 16.31
N THR A 66 -3.50 -12.76 15.44
CA THR A 66 -2.67 -11.55 15.57
C THR A 66 -3.02 -10.81 16.86
N ARG A 67 -2.01 -10.48 17.64
CA ARG A 67 -2.13 -9.64 18.83
C ARG A 67 -2.05 -8.18 18.44
N VAL A 68 -3.10 -7.42 18.79
CA VAL A 68 -3.19 -5.97 18.56
C VAL A 68 -3.19 -5.24 19.90
N GLU A 69 -2.10 -4.54 20.22
CA GLU A 69 -1.96 -3.75 21.46
C GLU A 69 -2.47 -2.31 21.27
N ILE A 70 -3.67 -2.17 20.71
CA ILE A 70 -4.38 -0.90 20.52
C ILE A 70 -5.73 -1.05 21.23
N ASP A 71 -6.21 -0.04 21.95
CA ASP A 71 -7.51 -0.17 22.63
C ASP A 71 -8.68 -0.28 21.64
N SER A 72 -9.72 -1.01 22.00
CA SER A 72 -10.83 -1.32 21.08
C SER A 72 -11.54 -0.06 20.56
N ALA A 73 -11.69 0.98 21.38
CA ALA A 73 -12.30 2.23 20.96
C ALA A 73 -11.45 2.97 19.90
N GLN A 74 -10.12 2.96 20.07
CA GLN A 74 -9.17 3.45 19.08
C GLN A 74 -9.19 2.62 17.80
N GLN A 75 -9.31 1.29 17.90
CA GLN A 75 -9.43 0.44 16.72
C GLN A 75 -10.69 0.81 15.92
N THR A 76 -11.86 0.89 16.56
CA THR A 76 -13.11 1.29 15.89
C THR A 76 -13.00 2.66 15.23
N ASN A 77 -12.44 3.65 15.92
CA ASN A 77 -12.26 4.99 15.36
C ASN A 77 -11.31 4.97 14.16
N LEU A 78 -10.19 4.27 14.27
CA LEU A 78 -9.22 4.15 13.19
C LEU A 78 -9.82 3.47 11.95
N VAL A 79 -10.58 2.39 12.13
CA VAL A 79 -11.29 1.72 11.02
C VAL A 79 -12.27 2.67 10.34
N ALA A 80 -13.08 3.40 11.11
CA ALA A 80 -14.02 4.37 10.55
C ALA A 80 -13.30 5.46 9.72
N GLN A 81 -12.18 5.99 10.23
CA GLN A 81 -11.37 6.98 9.50
C GLN A 81 -10.74 6.39 8.23
N LEU A 82 -10.17 5.19 8.30
CA LEU A 82 -9.60 4.52 7.14
C LEU A 82 -10.63 4.32 6.03
N LYS A 83 -11.83 3.80 6.37
CA LYS A 83 -12.93 3.64 5.42
C LYS A 83 -13.39 4.98 4.84
N ALA A 84 -13.52 6.02 5.67
CA ALA A 84 -13.90 7.36 5.22
C ALA A 84 -12.89 8.00 4.25
N HIS A 85 -11.60 7.65 4.39
CA HIS A 85 -10.54 8.07 3.48
C HIS A 85 -10.32 7.12 2.29
N GLY A 86 -11.20 6.13 2.11
CA GLY A 86 -11.21 5.24 0.94
C GLY A 86 -10.21 4.09 1.00
N TYR A 87 -9.70 3.73 2.19
CA TYR A 87 -8.89 2.52 2.34
C TYR A 87 -9.77 1.29 2.12
N GLN A 88 -9.28 0.36 1.29
CA GLN A 88 -10.00 -0.86 0.93
C GLN A 88 -9.17 -2.10 1.24
N LEU A 89 -9.83 -3.12 1.84
CA LEU A 89 -9.23 -4.44 2.00
C LEU A 89 -9.20 -5.18 0.67
N GLN A 90 -8.09 -5.88 0.43
CA GLN A 90 -7.97 -6.85 -0.63
C GLN A 90 -8.61 -8.15 -0.17
N LEU A 91 -9.87 -8.35 -0.54
CA LEU A 91 -10.69 -9.51 -0.14
C LEU A 91 -10.52 -10.72 -1.07
N THR A 92 -9.35 -10.84 -1.71
CA THR A 92 -9.04 -11.99 -2.56
C THR A 92 -7.68 -12.52 -2.20
N PHE A 93 -7.65 -13.75 -1.67
CA PHE A 93 -6.43 -14.44 -1.27
C PHE A 93 -6.32 -15.76 -2.04
N GLN A 94 -5.22 -15.96 -2.76
CA GLN A 94 -4.98 -17.15 -3.59
C GLN A 94 -6.13 -17.50 -4.56
N GLY A 95 -6.85 -16.50 -5.06
CA GLY A 95 -7.99 -16.68 -5.98
C GLY A 95 -9.32 -16.97 -5.30
N HIS A 96 -9.35 -17.04 -3.96
CA HIS A 96 -10.57 -17.19 -3.18
C HIS A 96 -11.05 -15.83 -2.67
N ALA A 97 -12.32 -15.52 -2.91
CA ALA A 97 -12.98 -14.37 -2.31
C ALA A 97 -13.17 -14.62 -0.80
N MET A 98 -12.92 -13.58 -0.02
CA MET A 98 -13.15 -13.57 1.42
C MET A 98 -14.26 -12.57 1.73
N ASP A 99 -15.04 -12.84 2.76
CA ASP A 99 -15.99 -11.87 3.29
C ASP A 99 -15.24 -10.74 4.01
N GLU A 100 -15.70 -9.50 3.85
CA GLU A 100 -15.14 -8.39 4.60
C GLU A 100 -15.51 -8.55 6.09
N PRO A 101 -14.54 -8.45 7.02
CA PRO A 101 -14.86 -8.50 8.44
C PRO A 101 -15.80 -7.36 8.84
N THR A 102 -16.82 -7.69 9.63
CA THR A 102 -17.76 -6.70 10.18
C THR A 102 -17.22 -6.02 11.43
N GLU A 103 -16.42 -6.76 12.22
CA GLU A 103 -15.88 -6.28 13.48
C GLU A 103 -14.59 -5.47 13.26
N ALA A 104 -14.50 -4.32 13.91
CA ALA A 104 -13.36 -3.42 13.75
C ALA A 104 -12.00 -4.06 14.09
N PRO A 105 -11.87 -4.90 15.13
CA PRO A 105 -10.59 -5.56 15.41
C PRO A 105 -10.11 -6.50 14.32
N GLU A 106 -11.01 -7.33 13.78
CA GLU A 106 -10.70 -8.26 12.69
C GLU A 106 -10.39 -7.51 11.40
N TRP A 107 -11.15 -6.45 11.12
CA TRP A 107 -10.91 -5.58 9.98
C TRP A 107 -9.55 -4.91 10.06
N LEU A 108 -9.18 -4.39 11.24
CA LEU A 108 -7.92 -3.70 11.46
C LEU A 108 -6.72 -4.65 11.38
N ASP A 109 -6.85 -5.88 11.87
CA ASP A 109 -5.83 -6.93 11.71
C ASP A 109 -5.51 -7.18 10.23
N MET A 110 -6.55 -7.43 9.42
CA MET A 110 -6.39 -7.59 7.97
C MET A 110 -5.79 -6.34 7.32
N ALA A 111 -6.24 -5.15 7.71
CA ALA A 111 -5.75 -3.90 7.18
C ALA A 111 -4.25 -3.72 7.48
N ILE A 112 -3.80 -3.95 8.71
CA ILE A 112 -2.39 -3.79 9.09
C ILE A 112 -1.50 -4.79 8.35
N THR A 113 -1.96 -6.02 8.20
CA THR A 113 -1.26 -7.05 7.43
C THR A 113 -1.06 -6.60 5.99
N GLN A 114 -2.13 -6.12 5.34
CA GLN A 114 -2.06 -5.59 3.98
C GLN A 114 -1.18 -4.33 3.86
N MET A 115 -1.27 -3.39 4.80
CA MET A 115 -0.48 -2.17 4.79
C MET A 115 1.03 -2.45 4.86
N ILE A 116 1.45 -3.55 5.49
CA ILE A 116 2.87 -3.96 5.50
C ILE A 116 3.34 -4.26 4.07
N ASP A 117 2.56 -5.04 3.32
CA ASP A 117 2.85 -5.36 1.92
C ASP A 117 2.83 -4.10 1.05
N GLU A 118 1.87 -3.22 1.26
CA GLU A 118 1.77 -1.93 0.56
C GLU A 118 3.00 -1.04 0.83
N VAL A 119 3.47 -0.95 2.08
CA VAL A 119 4.71 -0.23 2.43
C VAL A 119 5.91 -0.85 1.71
N ALA A 120 5.98 -2.19 1.62
CA ALA A 120 7.04 -2.86 0.88
C ALA A 120 6.98 -2.55 -0.62
N GLN A 121 5.78 -2.54 -1.21
CA GLN A 121 5.55 -2.16 -2.60
C GLN A 121 5.95 -0.69 -2.87
N LEU A 122 5.58 0.25 -1.99
CA LEU A 122 6.00 1.65 -2.11
C LEU A 122 7.51 1.80 -2.04
N ARG A 123 8.19 1.07 -1.14
CA ARG A 123 9.66 1.09 -1.09
C ARG A 123 10.28 0.62 -2.41
N ARG A 124 9.71 -0.41 -3.04
CA ARG A 124 10.15 -0.86 -4.38
C ARG A 124 9.89 0.21 -5.43
N LEU A 125 8.70 0.83 -5.41
CA LEU A 125 8.31 1.89 -6.34
C LEU A 125 9.22 3.12 -6.22
N LYS A 126 9.55 3.55 -4.99
CA LYS A 126 10.51 4.62 -4.72
C LYS A 126 11.91 4.31 -5.24
N ARG A 127 12.39 3.06 -5.10
CA ARG A 127 13.68 2.65 -5.66
C ARG A 127 13.65 2.68 -7.18
N LEU A 128 12.57 2.17 -7.78
CA LEU A 128 12.38 2.17 -9.22
C LEU A 128 12.31 3.59 -9.78
N GLY A 129 11.62 4.51 -9.09
CA GLY A 129 11.48 5.91 -9.45
C GLY A 129 12.78 6.72 -9.45
N LYS A 130 13.91 6.17 -8.96
CA LYS A 130 15.24 6.78 -9.10
C LYS A 130 15.81 6.61 -10.51
N THR A 131 15.43 5.54 -11.20
CA THR A 131 15.98 5.16 -12.52
C THR A 131 14.93 5.14 -13.62
N HIS A 132 13.64 5.26 -13.26
CA HIS A 132 12.51 5.24 -14.18
C HIS A 132 11.62 6.47 -13.97
N LEU A 133 11.05 6.96 -15.06
CA LEU A 133 9.91 7.86 -15.04
C LEU A 133 8.65 7.02 -14.86
N ILE A 134 7.89 7.35 -13.83
CA ILE A 134 6.62 6.73 -13.49
C ILE A 134 5.55 7.74 -13.86
N VAL A 135 4.66 7.36 -14.76
CA VAL A 135 3.61 8.26 -15.24
C VAL A 135 2.25 7.61 -15.12
N LEU A 136 1.25 8.45 -14.94
CA LEU A 136 -0.15 8.09 -15.06
C LEU A 136 -0.63 8.55 -16.43
N GLN A 137 -1.26 7.66 -17.17
CA GLN A 137 -1.87 7.99 -18.47
C GLN A 137 -3.40 8.10 -18.33
N HIS A 138 -4.02 8.92 -19.17
CA HIS A 138 -5.46 8.95 -19.31
C HIS A 138 -5.92 7.65 -19.96
N SER A 139 -6.59 6.80 -19.20
CA SER A 139 -7.20 5.57 -19.68
C SER A 139 -8.48 5.29 -18.88
N ASN A 140 -9.36 4.46 -19.44
CA ASN A 140 -10.56 3.99 -18.74
C ASN A 140 -10.23 3.13 -17.50
N SER A 141 -8.96 2.73 -17.34
CA SER A 141 -8.41 2.04 -16.18
C SER A 141 -7.04 2.65 -15.88
N PRO A 142 -6.94 3.66 -15.00
CA PRO A 142 -5.70 4.38 -14.75
C PRO A 142 -4.60 3.41 -14.32
N GLU A 143 -3.52 3.35 -15.10
CA GLU A 143 -2.38 2.46 -14.87
C GLU A 143 -1.07 3.26 -14.83
N PHE A 144 -0.15 2.84 -13.96
CA PHE A 144 1.22 3.33 -14.02
C PHE A 144 1.96 2.77 -15.23
N SER A 145 2.55 3.67 -16.00
CA SER A 145 3.52 3.34 -17.05
C SER A 145 4.93 3.71 -16.60
N PHE A 146 5.87 2.83 -16.93
CA PHE A 146 7.27 2.94 -16.50
C PHE A 146 8.18 3.13 -17.70
N TYR A 147 8.93 4.22 -17.73
CA TYR A 147 9.89 4.54 -18.78
C TYR A 147 11.29 4.49 -18.21
N LYS A 148 12.19 3.72 -18.82
CA LYS A 148 13.59 3.58 -18.39
C LYS A 148 14.38 4.87 -18.67
N ALA A 149 14.22 5.84 -17.78
CA ALA A 149 14.89 7.14 -17.79
C ALA A 149 14.83 7.75 -16.38
N PRO A 150 15.90 8.40 -15.89
CA PRO A 150 15.85 9.07 -14.60
C PRO A 150 14.88 10.27 -14.63
N PRO A 151 14.29 10.67 -13.49
CA PRO A 151 13.37 11.80 -13.40
C PRO A 151 14.09 13.15 -13.46
N SER A 152 14.68 13.46 -14.62
CA SER A 152 15.29 14.75 -14.93
C SER A 152 14.36 15.61 -15.80
N ASP A 153 14.56 16.93 -15.79
CA ASP A 153 13.78 17.88 -16.61
C ASP A 153 13.79 17.49 -18.09
N THR A 154 14.93 17.03 -18.61
CA THR A 154 15.07 16.56 -19.99
C THR A 154 14.21 15.33 -20.26
N SER A 155 14.23 14.35 -19.37
CA SER A 155 13.45 13.12 -19.53
C SER A 155 11.94 13.39 -19.39
N ILE A 156 11.56 14.27 -18.44
CA ILE A 156 10.17 14.69 -18.24
C ILE A 156 9.65 15.44 -19.48
N ALA A 157 10.42 16.39 -20.00
CA ALA A 157 10.05 17.13 -21.21
C ALA A 157 9.89 16.19 -22.42
N ARG A 158 10.77 15.18 -22.56
CA ARG A 158 10.67 14.17 -23.60
C ARG A 158 9.37 13.36 -23.48
N ILE A 159 9.05 12.86 -22.29
CA ILE A 159 7.81 12.08 -22.08
C ILE A 159 6.56 12.93 -22.29
N ARG A 160 6.55 14.18 -21.83
CA ARG A 160 5.45 15.13 -22.10
C ARG A 160 5.22 15.33 -23.59
N ARG A 161 6.28 15.47 -24.39
CA ARG A 161 6.17 15.58 -25.86
C ARG A 161 5.70 14.28 -26.51
N GLN A 162 6.16 13.13 -26.00
CA GLN A 162 5.83 11.82 -26.55
C GLN A 162 4.37 11.43 -26.31
N LEU A 163 3.86 11.67 -25.10
CA LEU A 163 2.52 11.25 -24.68
C LEU A 163 1.46 12.35 -24.90
N GLY A 164 1.86 13.62 -24.92
CA GLY A 164 0.95 14.73 -25.20
C GLY A 164 -0.29 14.70 -24.31
N ALA A 165 -1.46 14.65 -24.94
CA ALA A 165 -2.75 14.64 -24.27
C ALA A 165 -3.06 13.34 -23.49
N ASP A 166 -2.33 12.25 -23.75
CA ASP A 166 -2.53 10.98 -23.06
C ASP A 166 -1.84 10.95 -21.69
N LEU A 167 -0.96 11.91 -21.40
CA LEU A 167 -0.29 12.02 -20.11
C LEU A 167 -1.19 12.71 -19.08
N ALA A 168 -1.60 11.98 -18.05
CA ALA A 168 -2.33 12.56 -16.92
C ALA A 168 -1.37 13.23 -15.92
N CYS A 169 -0.32 12.53 -15.49
CA CYS A 169 0.62 13.07 -14.49
C CYS A 169 1.99 12.37 -14.50
N ILE A 170 3.02 13.09 -14.04
CA ILE A 170 4.33 12.51 -13.67
C ILE A 170 4.31 12.21 -12.18
N MET A 171 4.47 10.94 -11.81
CA MET A 171 4.18 10.44 -10.47
C MET A 171 5.41 10.38 -9.55
N ASN A 172 6.63 10.53 -10.08
CA ASN A 172 7.87 10.37 -9.32
C ASN A 172 7.93 11.22 -8.05
N ALA A 173 7.55 12.51 -8.12
CA ALA A 173 7.57 13.41 -6.97
C ALA A 173 6.54 13.01 -5.92
N GLU A 174 5.32 12.67 -6.36
CA GLU A 174 4.24 12.24 -5.48
C GLU A 174 4.57 10.92 -4.77
N ILE A 175 5.04 9.92 -5.51
CA ILE A 175 5.49 8.63 -4.94
C ILE A 175 6.63 8.84 -3.94
N THR A 176 7.53 9.79 -4.20
CA THR A 176 8.65 10.08 -3.29
C THR A 176 8.18 10.67 -1.97
N ALA A 177 7.11 11.47 -1.99
CA ALA A 177 6.57 12.17 -0.83
C ALA A 177 5.74 11.29 0.14
N LEU A 178 5.21 10.15 -0.33
CA LEU A 178 4.42 9.19 0.47
C LEU A 178 5.27 8.35 1.43
#